data_AF-A0A257WD54-F1
#
_entry.id   AF-A0A257WD54-F1
#
_cell.length_a   1.000
_cell.length_b   1.000
_cell.length_c   1.000
_cell.angle_alpha   90.00
_cell.angle_beta   90.00
_cell.angle_gamma   90.00
#
_symmetry.space_group_name_H-M   'P 1'
#
loop_
_entity.id
_entity.type
_entity.pdbx_description
1 polymer ?
#
loop_
_entity_poly.entity_id
_entity_poly.type
_entity_poly.pdbx_seq_one_letter_code
_entity_poly.pdbx_strand_id
1 'polypeptide(L)'
;FATLNIEFFQGEDTFHTISFSVGCLLIAFFSILYFLDLLRLPQSEDLITNPFFWILSGLLFFYICGFPLYGLVNLWANIAPILIKNLDRFINILNIFLYSLFTISFICIRTRKYTL
;
A
#
# COMPACT_ATOMS: atom_id res chain seq x y z
N PHE A 1 -6.14 4.38 -29.11
CA PHE A 1 -7.12 5.21 -28.37
C PHE A 1 -6.62 5.62 -27.00
N ALA A 2 -6.01 4.75 -26.19
CA ALA A 2 -5.43 5.14 -24.89
C ALA A 2 -4.22 6.10 -24.99
N THR A 3 -3.41 5.99 -26.05
CA THR A 3 -2.20 6.80 -26.25
C THR A 3 -2.46 8.27 -26.61
N LEU A 4 -3.57 8.56 -27.31
CA LEU A 4 -3.90 9.93 -27.73
C LEU A 4 -4.44 10.80 -26.59
N ASN A 5 -5.03 10.18 -25.56
CA ASN A 5 -5.59 10.89 -24.41
C ASN A 5 -4.50 11.40 -23.45
N ILE A 6 -3.36 10.71 -23.40
CA ILE A 6 -2.21 11.08 -22.55
C ILE A 6 -1.49 12.29 -23.13
N GLU A 7 -1.26 12.34 -24.44
CA GLU A 7 -0.49 13.45 -25.04
C GLU A 7 -1.27 14.75 -25.25
N PHE A 8 -2.59 14.69 -25.49
CA PHE A 8 -3.33 15.89 -25.93
C PHE A 8 -4.12 16.61 -24.83
N PHE A 9 -4.38 15.97 -23.68
CA PHE A 9 -5.23 16.54 -22.62
C PHE A 9 -4.59 16.62 -21.22
N GLN A 10 -3.47 15.92 -20.98
CA GLN A 10 -2.84 15.82 -19.67
C GLN A 10 -1.34 16.12 -19.78
N GLY A 11 -0.97 17.38 -19.49
CA GLY A 11 0.42 17.85 -19.55
C GLY A 11 1.37 17.02 -18.68
N GLU A 12 2.59 16.82 -19.19
CA GLU A 12 3.63 15.92 -18.66
C GLU A 12 4.12 16.22 -17.23
N ASP A 13 3.70 17.33 -16.62
CA ASP A 13 4.23 17.85 -15.35
C ASP A 13 3.24 17.78 -14.16
N THR A 14 2.16 17.01 -14.26
CA THR A 14 1.20 16.86 -13.14
C THR A 14 1.18 15.44 -12.60
N PHE A 15 1.61 15.26 -11.35
CA PHE A 15 1.45 14.01 -10.61
C PHE A 15 0.00 13.56 -10.71
N HIS A 16 -0.25 12.40 -11.36
CA HIS A 16 -1.61 11.87 -11.53
C HIS A 16 -2.14 11.33 -10.20
N THR A 17 -2.49 12.22 -9.29
CA THR A 17 -3.07 11.90 -7.98
C THR A 17 -4.23 10.92 -8.13
N ILE A 18 -5.05 11.08 -9.18
CA ILE A 18 -6.19 10.20 -9.47
C ILE A 18 -5.74 8.77 -9.79
N SER A 19 -4.79 8.57 -10.71
CA SER A 19 -4.29 7.24 -11.08
C SER A 19 -3.59 6.56 -9.90
N PHE A 20 -2.81 7.31 -9.13
CA PHE A 20 -2.18 6.82 -7.91
C PHE A 20 -3.23 6.40 -6.87
N SER A 21 -4.21 7.26 -6.60
CA SER A 21 -5.34 6.99 -5.70
C SER A 21 -6.12 5.74 -6.10
N VAL A 22 -6.41 5.57 -7.40
CA VAL A 22 -7.08 4.37 -7.93
C VAL A 22 -6.23 3.12 -7.70
N GLY A 23 -4.91 3.19 -7.93
CA GLY A 23 -3.99 2.10 -7.64
C GLY A 23 -3.98 1.71 -6.16
N CYS A 24 -3.94 2.69 -5.25
CA CYS A 24 -4.00 2.45 -3.81
C CYS A 24 -5.31 1.75 -3.40
N LEU A 25 -6.44 2.18 -3.95
CA LEU A 25 -7.74 1.58 -3.68
C LEU A 25 -7.85 0.14 -4.19
N LEU A 26 -7.34 -0.13 -5.40
CA LEU A 26 -7.28 -1.47 -5.96
C LEU A 26 -6.45 -2.42 -5.08
N ILE A 27 -5.27 -1.96 -4.66
CA ILE A 27 -4.39 -2.75 -3.81
C ILE A 27 -5.03 -3.02 -2.45
N ALA A 28 -5.61 -2.00 -1.81
CA ALA A 28 -6.32 -2.16 -0.55
C ALA A 28 -7.50 -3.13 -0.69
N PHE A 29 -8.26 -3.02 -1.78
CA PHE A 29 -9.39 -3.91 -2.07
C PHE A 29 -8.95 -5.37 -2.22
N PHE A 30 -7.92 -5.65 -3.01
CA PHE A 30 -7.40 -7.01 -3.15
C PHE A 30 -6.85 -7.58 -1.85
N SER A 31 -6.16 -6.76 -1.05
CA SER A 31 -5.71 -7.18 0.28
C SER A 31 -6.88 -7.56 1.19
N ILE A 32 -7.97 -6.78 1.20
CA ILE A 32 -9.17 -7.10 1.97
C ILE A 32 -9.81 -8.40 1.48
N LEU A 33 -9.93 -8.60 0.17
CA LEU A 33 -10.46 -9.85 -0.38
C LEU A 33 -9.63 -11.07 0.07
N TYR A 34 -8.31 -10.96 0.05
CA TYR A 34 -7.44 -12.02 0.56
C TYR A 34 -7.70 -12.31 2.04
N PHE A 35 -7.83 -11.28 2.89
CA PHE A 35 -8.16 -11.49 4.31
C PHE A 35 -9.55 -12.12 4.48
N LEU A 36 -10.53 -11.76 3.66
CA LEU A 36 -11.86 -12.35 3.71
C LEU A 36 -11.86 -13.82 3.30
N ASP A 37 -11.13 -14.18 2.24
CA ASP A 37 -10.97 -15.58 1.83
C ASP A 37 -10.24 -16.37 2.91
N LEU A 38 -9.18 -15.80 3.50
CA LEU A 38 -8.42 -16.40 4.60
C LEU A 38 -9.28 -16.67 5.84
N LEU A 39 -10.25 -15.80 6.15
CA LEU A 39 -11.20 -16.01 7.26
C LEU A 39 -12.30 -17.02 6.93
N ARG A 40 -12.60 -17.25 5.64
CA ARG A 40 -13.64 -18.21 5.20
C ARG A 40 -13.11 -19.63 5.06
N LEU A 41 -11.81 -19.81 4.86
CA LEU A 41 -11.17 -21.11 4.77
C LEU A 41 -11.16 -21.79 6.15
N PRO A 42 -11.79 -22.96 6.33
CA PRO A 42 -11.83 -23.69 7.60
C PRO A 42 -10.52 -24.43 7.92
N GLN A 43 -9.48 -24.27 7.09
CA GLN A 43 -8.18 -24.90 7.33
C GLN A 43 -7.37 -24.03 8.29
N SER A 44 -7.02 -24.64 9.42
CA SER A 44 -6.10 -24.15 10.44
C SER A 44 -4.65 -24.07 9.90
N GLU A 45 -4.44 -23.33 8.81
CA GLU A 45 -3.08 -22.92 8.46
C GLU A 45 -2.69 -21.76 9.36
N ASP A 46 -1.54 -21.88 10.04
CA ASP A 46 -1.03 -20.81 10.91
C ASP A 46 -0.82 -19.53 10.08
N LEU A 47 -1.73 -18.56 10.25
CA LEU A 47 -1.72 -17.29 9.51
C LEU A 47 -0.39 -16.55 9.67
N ILE A 48 0.20 -16.65 10.86
CA ILE A 48 1.48 -16.05 11.24
C ILE A 48 2.64 -16.66 10.45
N THR A 49 2.51 -17.91 10.03
CA THR A 49 3.51 -18.66 9.25
C THR A 49 3.31 -18.48 7.74
N ASN A 50 2.29 -17.73 7.32
CA ASN A 50 2.09 -17.43 5.91
C ASN A 50 2.81 -16.11 5.55
N PRO A 51 3.85 -16.13 4.70
CA PRO A 51 4.55 -14.91 4.30
C PRO A 51 3.67 -13.91 3.54
N PHE A 52 2.65 -14.38 2.83
CA PHE A 52 1.71 -13.51 2.10
C PHE A 52 0.84 -12.68 3.05
N PHE A 53 0.52 -13.21 4.23
CA PHE A 53 -0.21 -12.48 5.27
C PHE A 53 0.55 -11.21 5.69
N TRP A 54 1.85 -11.33 5.94
CA TRP A 54 2.70 -10.20 6.34
C TRP A 54 2.83 -9.14 5.23
N ILE A 55 2.99 -9.58 3.98
CA ILE A 55 3.06 -8.68 2.82
C ILE A 55 1.76 -7.90 2.67
N LEU A 56 0.62 -8.60 2.63
CA LEU A 56 -0.68 -7.97 2.38
C LEU A 56 -1.14 -7.10 3.55
N SER A 57 -0.77 -7.44 4.78
CA SER A 57 -1.02 -6.61 5.97
C SER A 57 -0.26 -5.28 5.89
N GLY A 58 1.03 -5.33 5.55
CA GLY A 58 1.84 -4.11 5.38
C GLY A 58 1.34 -3.24 4.25
N LEU A 59 1.02 -3.86 3.12
CA LEU A 59 0.49 -3.18 1.94
C LEU A 59 -0.86 -2.49 2.24
N LEU A 60 -1.77 -3.20 2.91
CA LEU A 60 -3.08 -2.67 3.30
C LEU A 60 -2.92 -1.48 4.26
N PHE A 61 -2.08 -1.61 5.28
CA PHE A 61 -1.85 -0.52 6.24
C PHE A 61 -1.22 0.70 5.57
N PHE A 62 -0.20 0.50 4.73
CA PHE A 62 0.46 1.58 4.00
C PHE A 62 -0.50 2.33 3.07
N TYR A 63 -1.31 1.61 2.27
CA TYR A 63 -2.20 2.25 1.30
C TYR A 63 -3.46 2.86 1.93
N ILE A 64 -4.03 2.25 2.98
CA ILE A 64 -5.17 2.83 3.71
C ILE A 64 -4.76 4.09 4.47
N CYS A 65 -3.58 4.11 5.11
CA CYS A 65 -3.10 5.29 5.82
C CYS A 65 -2.50 6.33 4.87
N GLY A 66 -1.85 5.92 3.79
CA GLY A 66 -1.26 6.82 2.79
C GLY A 66 -2.31 7.56 1.96
N PHE A 67 -3.38 6.90 1.54
CA PHE A 67 -4.39 7.47 0.64
C PHE A 67 -5.04 8.76 1.19
N PRO A 68 -5.53 8.83 2.44
CA PRO A 68 -6.05 10.06 3.03
C PRO A 68 -5.00 11.16 3.10
N LEU A 69 -3.73 10.83 3.33
CA LEU A 69 -2.64 11.80 3.47
C LEU A 69 -2.33 12.46 2.12
N TYR A 70 -2.19 11.67 1.06
CA TYR A 70 -1.99 12.21 -0.30
C TYR A 70 -3.24 12.94 -0.83
N GLY A 71 -4.44 12.44 -0.50
CA GLY A 71 -5.70 13.11 -0.81
C GLY A 71 -5.84 14.47 -0.11
N LEU A 72 -5.42 14.57 1.15
CA LEU A 72 -5.40 15.84 1.90
C LEU A 72 -4.46 16.87 1.25
N VAL A 73 -3.24 16.45 0.86
CA VAL A 73 -2.28 17.36 0.22
C VAL A 73 -2.83 17.94 -1.09
N ASN A 74 -3.49 17.11 -1.89
CA ASN A 74 -4.07 17.53 -3.16
C ASN A 74 -5.28 18.46 -2.98
N LEU A 75 -6.13 18.21 -1.99
CA LEU A 75 -7.30 19.04 -1.72
C LEU A 75 -6.92 20.39 -1.08
N TRP A 76 -5.80 20.43 -0.36
CA TRP A 76 -5.29 21.62 0.33
C TRP A 76 -4.05 22.15 -0.38
N ALA A 77 -4.20 22.57 -1.63
CA ALA A 77 -3.12 23.09 -2.49
C ALA A 77 -2.37 24.32 -1.92
N ASN A 78 -2.80 24.85 -0.76
CA ASN A 78 -2.22 26.01 -0.09
C ASN A 78 -1.86 25.70 1.38
N ILE A 79 -1.38 24.49 1.64
CA ILE A 79 -1.04 24.02 2.99
C ILE A 79 0.30 24.60 3.46
N ALA A 80 0.38 24.97 4.74
CA ALA A 80 1.61 25.45 5.35
C ALA A 80 2.75 24.40 5.21
N PRO A 81 4.00 24.82 4.93
CA PRO A 81 5.12 23.89 4.71
C PRO A 81 5.40 22.98 5.93
N ILE A 82 4.95 23.40 7.12
CA ILE A 82 5.02 22.60 8.35
C ILE A 82 4.18 21.31 8.26
N LEU A 83 3.02 21.36 7.61
CA LEU A 83 2.13 20.22 7.43
C LEU A 83 2.71 19.23 6.44
N ILE A 84 3.29 19.71 5.33
CA ILE A 84 3.98 18.85 4.35
C ILE A 84 5.12 18.07 5.02
N LYS A 85 5.93 18.74 5.85
CA LYS A 85 7.03 18.08 6.59
C LYS A 85 6.52 17.01 7.58
N ASN A 86 5.39 17.25 8.23
CA ASN A 86 4.79 16.29 9.16
C ASN A 86 4.21 15.09 8.41
N LEU A 87 3.59 15.31 7.25
CA LEU A 87 3.08 14.24 6.38
C LEU A 87 4.21 13.38 5.83
N ASP A 88 5.30 13.99 5.37
CA ASP A 88 6.49 13.26 4.91
C ASP A 88 7.11 12.39 6.02
N ARG A 89 7.18 12.92 7.25
CA ARG A 89 7.60 12.13 8.42
C ARG A 89 6.67 10.95 8.68
N PHE A 90 5.36 11.14 8.56
CA PHE A 90 4.39 10.08 8.79
C PHE A 90 4.49 8.99 7.71
N ILE A 91 4.63 9.37 6.44
CA ILE A 91 4.86 8.44 5.33
C ILE A 91 6.15 7.65 5.53
N ASN A 92 7.22 8.30 6.00
CA ASN A 92 8.47 7.60 6.33
C ASN A 92 8.30 6.54 7.42
N ILE A 93 7.50 6.83 8.47
CA ILE A 93 7.18 5.84 9.52
C ILE A 93 6.40 4.66 8.92
N LEU A 94 5.41 4.94 8.07
CA LEU A 94 4.65 3.90 7.36
C LEU A 94 5.56 3.04 6.47
N ASN A 95 6.54 3.66 5.79
CA ASN A 95 7.54 2.94 5.00
C ASN A 95 8.40 2.01 5.87
N ILE A 96 8.92 2.50 7.00
CA ILE A 96 9.70 1.66 7.93
C ILE A 96 8.87 0.45 8.38
N PHE A 97 7.59 0.67 8.68
CA PHE A 97 6.66 -0.40 9.05
C PHE A 97 6.40 -1.38 7.90
N LEU A 98 6.23 -0.90 6.67
CA LEU A 98 6.06 -1.75 5.49
C LEU A 98 7.29 -2.65 5.27
N TYR A 99 8.49 -2.07 5.31
CA TYR A 99 9.73 -2.81 5.09
C TYR A 99 10.03 -3.80 6.20
N SER A 100 9.66 -3.52 7.46
CA SER A 100 9.80 -4.49 8.54
C SER A 100 8.91 -5.71 8.32
N LEU A 101 7.67 -5.51 7.87
CA LEU A 101 6.75 -6.61 7.54
C LEU A 101 7.21 -7.43 6.33
N PHE A 102 7.79 -6.79 5.31
CA PHE A 102 8.43 -7.52 4.21
C PHE A 102 9.62 -8.34 4.69
N THR A 103 10.43 -7.80 5.59
CA THR A 103 11.56 -8.54 6.18
C THR A 103 11.07 -9.78 6.94
N ILE A 104 10.02 -9.63 7.75
CA ILE A 104 9.38 -10.76 8.46
C ILE A 104 8.84 -11.79 7.47
N SER A 105 8.21 -11.35 6.38
CA SER A 105 7.74 -12.23 5.29
C SER A 105 8.90 -13.04 4.68
N PHE A 106 10.01 -12.39 4.34
CA PHE A 106 11.18 -13.08 3.79
C PHE A 106 11.80 -14.10 4.76
N ILE A 107 11.84 -13.78 6.05
CA ILE A 107 12.29 -14.71 7.09
C ILE A 107 11.35 -15.92 7.13
N CYS A 108 10.04 -15.68 7.10
CA CYS A 108 9.02 -16.72 7.09
C CYS A 108 9.15 -17.66 5.87
N ILE A 109 9.41 -17.11 4.67
CA ILE A 109 9.71 -17.89 3.45
C ILE A 109 10.95 -18.76 3.65
N ARG A 110 12.02 -18.19 4.23
CA ARG A 110 13.26 -18.94 4.48
C ARG A 110 13.02 -20.09 5.44
N THR A 111 12.37 -19.87 6.58
CA THR A 111 12.11 -20.91 7.58
C THR A 111 11.37 -22.09 6.98
N ARG A 112 10.36 -21.85 6.14
CA ARG A 112 9.60 -22.92 5.45
C ARG A 112 10.46 -23.78 4.51
N LYS A 113 11.47 -23.20 3.85
CA LYS A 113 12.38 -23.95 2.96
C LYS A 113 13.33 -24.90 3.73
N TYR A 114 13.57 -24.67 5.01
CA TYR A 114 14.43 -25.54 5.83
C TYR A 114 13.66 -26.64 6.57
N THR A 115 12.32 -26.59 6.58
CA THR A 115 11.44 -27.57 7.25
C THR A 115 10.85 -28.62 6.28
N LEU A 116 11.15 -28.50 4.98
CA LEU A 116 10.83 -29.45 3.92
C LEU A 116 12.06 -30.27 3.57
#